data_AF-A0A9X8VFG1-F1
#
_entry.id   AF-A0A9X8VFG1-F1
#
_cell.length_a   1.000
_cell.length_b   1.000
_cell.length_c   1.000
_cell.angle_alpha   90.00
_cell.angle_beta   90.00
_cell.angle_gamma   90.00
#
_symmetry.space_group_name_H-M   'P 1'
#
loop_
_entity.id
_entity.type
_entity.pdbx_description
1 polymer ?
#
loop_
_entity_poly.entity_id
_entity_poly.type
_entity_poly.pdbx_seq_one_letter_code
_entity_poly.pdbx_strand_id
1 'polypeptide(L)'
;LNPCLDSSQRFVDKVIGEIAQMHKEAGQPIKTWHFGGDEAKNIRLGAGYTDKAKPESGKGIIDQSNEDKPWAKSQVCQTMIKEGKVADMEHLPSYFGQEVSKLVK
;
A
#
# COMPACT_ATOMS: atom_id res chain seq x y z
N LEU A 1 -2.47 6.38 -1.61
CA LEU A 1 -1.01 6.60 -1.60
C LEU A 1 -0.36 5.61 -2.57
N ASN A 2 0.67 6.01 -3.33
CA ASN A 2 1.40 5.09 -4.21
C ASN A 2 2.77 4.76 -3.57
N PRO A 3 3.04 3.50 -3.21
CA PRO A 3 4.25 3.12 -2.47
C PRO A 3 5.54 3.22 -3.28
N CYS A 4 5.43 3.40 -4.60
CA CYS A 4 6.56 3.34 -5.53
C CYS A 4 7.15 4.71 -5.86
N LEU A 5 6.54 5.80 -5.37
CA LEU A 5 6.95 7.17 -5.69
C LEU A 5 7.89 7.75 -4.64
N ASP A 6 8.98 8.37 -5.07
CA ASP A 6 9.87 9.16 -4.18
C ASP A 6 9.10 10.30 -3.50
N SER A 7 8.13 10.89 -4.18
CA SER A 7 7.27 11.93 -3.60
C SER A 7 6.41 11.40 -2.45
N SER A 8 6.02 10.12 -2.48
CA SER A 8 5.29 9.50 -1.37
C SER A 8 6.20 9.25 -0.17
N GLN A 9 7.46 8.90 -0.38
CA GLN A 9 8.45 8.83 0.71
C GLN A 9 8.71 10.21 1.33
N ARG A 10 8.90 11.26 0.51
CA ARG A 10 9.04 12.64 1.01
C ARG A 10 7.81 13.12 1.78
N PHE A 11 6.62 12.73 1.33
CA PHE A 11 5.38 13.04 2.06
C PHE A 11 5.38 12.38 3.45
N VAL A 12 5.70 11.07 3.52
CA VAL A 12 5.75 10.35 4.80
C VAL A 12 6.81 10.94 5.73
N ASP A 13 8.02 11.18 5.22
CA ASP A 13 9.12 11.80 5.98
C ASP A 13 8.72 13.16 6.57
N LYS A 14 8.10 14.02 5.75
CA LYS A 14 7.61 15.33 6.21
C LYS A 14 6.57 15.19 7.32
N VAL A 15 5.59 14.29 7.16
CA VAL A 15 4.54 14.09 8.16
C VAL A 15 5.12 13.54 9.47
N ILE A 16 6.02 12.56 9.40
CA ILE A 16 6.71 12.02 10.58
C ILE A 16 7.48 13.14 11.29
N GLY A 17 8.29 13.90 10.55
CA GLY A 17 9.14 14.95 11.11
C GLY A 17 8.35 16.02 11.86
N GLU A 18 7.28 16.53 11.25
CA GLU A 18 6.46 17.59 11.87
C GLU A 18 5.71 17.08 13.11
N ILE A 19 5.11 15.88 13.06
CA ILE A 19 4.40 15.30 14.20
C ILE A 19 5.38 14.97 15.33
N ALA A 20 6.57 14.44 15.00
CA ALA A 20 7.61 14.18 15.99
C ALA A 20 8.07 15.47 16.69
N GLN A 21 8.14 16.59 15.96
CA GLN A 21 8.47 17.89 16.52
C GLN A 21 7.37 18.38 17.48
N MET A 22 6.09 18.26 17.10
CA MET A 22 4.97 18.59 18.00
C MET A 22 5.00 17.76 19.29
N HIS A 23 5.31 16.46 19.20
CA HIS A 23 5.46 15.58 20.36
C HIS A 23 6.62 15.99 21.29
N LYS A 24 7.74 16.46 20.72
CA LYS A 24 8.85 17.02 21.52
C LYS A 24 8.43 18.29 22.25
N GLU A 25 7.75 19.21 21.57
CA GLU A 25 7.23 20.45 22.15
C GLU A 25 6.21 20.19 23.26
N ALA A 26 5.40 19.15 23.12
CA ALA A 26 4.45 18.70 24.13
C ALA A 26 5.10 17.98 25.33
N GLY A 27 6.44 17.81 25.36
CA GLY A 27 7.15 17.10 26.43
C GLY A 27 6.94 15.58 26.43
N GLN A 28 6.41 15.01 25.35
CA GLN A 28 6.16 13.57 25.22
C GLN A 28 6.65 13.06 23.84
N PRO A 29 7.98 12.84 23.67
CA PRO A 29 8.53 12.31 22.42
C PRO A 29 7.87 11.00 22.00
N ILE A 30 7.66 10.83 20.69
CA ILE A 30 7.06 9.63 20.10
C ILE A 30 7.88 8.39 20.47
N LYS A 31 7.19 7.33 20.92
CA LYS A 31 7.80 6.02 21.22
C LYS A 31 7.43 4.94 20.20
N THR A 32 6.34 5.15 19.47
CA THR A 32 5.82 4.22 18.47
C THR A 32 5.24 5.02 17.32
N TRP A 33 5.67 4.72 16.10
CA TRP A 33 4.99 5.16 14.88
C TRP A 33 4.13 4.02 14.34
N HIS A 34 2.81 4.18 14.37
CA HIS A 34 1.90 3.19 13.83
C HIS A 34 1.62 3.48 12.35
N PHE A 35 2.19 2.70 11.43
CA PHE A 35 2.08 2.98 9.99
C PHE A 35 0.69 2.65 9.39
N GLY A 36 -0.14 1.90 10.11
CA GLY A 36 -1.39 1.34 9.58
C GLY A 36 -1.11 0.06 8.82
N GLY A 37 -1.47 0.02 7.54
CA GLY A 37 -1.12 -1.07 6.61
C GLY A 37 -2.20 -2.11 6.41
N ASP A 38 -3.39 -1.89 6.96
CA ASP A 38 -4.54 -2.76 6.83
C ASP A 38 -5.11 -2.76 5.40
N GLU A 39 -5.59 -3.94 4.99
CA GLU A 39 -6.46 -4.17 3.83
C GLU A 39 -6.09 -3.47 2.50
N ALA A 40 -4.80 -3.36 2.19
CA ALA A 40 -4.30 -2.86 0.90
C ALA A 40 -4.56 -3.85 -0.26
N LYS A 41 -5.83 -4.07 -0.59
CA LYS A 41 -6.33 -5.04 -1.59
C LYS A 41 -7.55 -4.50 -2.33
N ASN A 42 -7.86 -5.08 -3.50
CA ASN A 42 -9.12 -4.84 -4.19
C ASN A 42 -10.16 -5.88 -3.72
N ILE A 43 -11.24 -5.45 -3.07
CA ILE A 43 -12.28 -6.35 -2.55
C ILE A 43 -13.04 -7.10 -3.65
N ARG A 44 -13.06 -6.58 -4.89
CA ARG A 44 -13.71 -7.23 -6.04
C ARG A 44 -13.00 -8.50 -6.48
N LEU A 45 -11.73 -8.66 -6.11
CA LEU A 45 -10.95 -9.88 -6.31
C LEU A 45 -11.06 -10.85 -5.11
N GLY A 46 -11.93 -10.55 -4.14
CA GLY A 46 -12.16 -11.40 -2.97
C GLY A 46 -13.01 -12.64 -3.28
N ALA A 47 -12.86 -13.69 -2.47
CA ALA A 47 -13.49 -15.00 -2.69
C ALA A 47 -15.03 -15.00 -2.67
N GLY A 48 -15.66 -13.96 -2.11
CA GLY A 48 -17.12 -13.79 -2.14
C GLY A 48 -17.67 -13.34 -3.50
N TYR A 49 -16.81 -12.96 -4.44
CA TYR A 49 -17.17 -12.58 -5.79
C TYR A 49 -16.78 -13.64 -6.82
N THR A 50 -17.51 -13.67 -7.94
CA THR A 50 -17.24 -14.52 -9.11
C THR A 50 -17.37 -13.69 -10.38
N ASP A 51 -16.58 -14.03 -11.39
CA ASP A 51 -16.66 -13.38 -12.70
C ASP A 51 -17.93 -13.80 -13.46
N LYS A 52 -18.53 -12.83 -14.18
CA LYS A 52 -19.73 -13.01 -14.99
C LYS A 52 -19.56 -14.01 -16.15
N ALA A 53 -18.34 -14.24 -16.65
CA ALA A 53 -18.11 -15.18 -17.74
C ALA A 53 -18.21 -16.64 -17.29
N LYS A 54 -17.92 -16.92 -16.01
CA LYS A 54 -18.03 -18.26 -15.40
C LYS A 54 -18.52 -18.14 -13.95
N PRO A 55 -19.81 -17.81 -13.75
CA PRO A 55 -20.34 -17.56 -12.41
C PRO A 55 -20.44 -18.84 -11.58
N GLU A 56 -19.96 -18.79 -10.35
CA GLU A 56 -20.15 -19.83 -9.33
C GLU A 56 -21.39 -19.54 -8.46
N SER A 57 -22.13 -20.58 -8.08
CA SER A 57 -23.29 -20.45 -7.20
C SER A 57 -22.89 -19.98 -5.80
N GLY A 58 -23.70 -19.13 -5.17
CA GLY A 58 -23.46 -18.60 -3.83
C GLY A 58 -22.45 -17.46 -3.73
N LYS A 59 -21.91 -16.96 -4.85
CA LYS A 59 -21.02 -15.78 -4.91
C LYS A 59 -21.69 -14.60 -5.60
N GLY A 60 -21.25 -13.38 -5.29
CA GLY A 60 -21.69 -12.16 -5.97
C GLY A 60 -21.12 -12.07 -7.39
N ILE A 61 -21.99 -12.03 -8.40
CA ILE A 61 -21.57 -11.99 -9.81
C ILE A 61 -21.19 -10.57 -10.21
N ILE A 62 -19.96 -10.38 -10.70
CA ILE A 62 -19.43 -9.09 -11.20
C ILE A 62 -18.60 -9.29 -12.46
N ASP A 63 -18.23 -8.21 -13.14
CA ASP A 63 -17.20 -8.24 -14.17
C ASP A 63 -15.83 -8.12 -13.49
N GLN A 64 -14.99 -9.16 -13.55
CA GLN A 64 -13.62 -9.13 -13.03
C GLN A 64 -12.58 -8.89 -14.12
N SER A 65 -12.99 -8.80 -15.40
CA SER A 65 -12.05 -8.65 -16.53
C SER A 65 -11.31 -7.30 -16.54
N ASN A 66 -11.84 -6.31 -15.83
CA ASN A 66 -11.29 -4.97 -15.68
C ASN A 66 -10.90 -4.65 -14.22
N GLU A 67 -10.88 -5.66 -13.34
CA GLU A 67 -10.47 -5.50 -11.95
C GLU A 67 -8.98 -5.80 -11.80
N ASP A 68 -8.27 -4.94 -11.07
CA ASP A 68 -6.83 -5.03 -10.89
C ASP A 68 -6.46 -5.03 -9.41
N LYS A 69 -5.27 -5.59 -9.09
CA LYS A 69 -4.63 -5.39 -7.79
C LYS A 69 -4.26 -3.91 -7.61
N PRO A 70 -4.17 -3.40 -6.37
CA PRO A 70 -3.69 -2.05 -6.11
C PRO A 70 -2.40 -1.74 -6.88
N TRP A 71 -2.37 -0.59 -7.52
CA TRP A 71 -1.24 -0.05 -8.29
C TRP A 71 -0.79 -0.87 -9.51
N ALA A 72 -1.53 -1.90 -9.95
CA ALA A 72 -1.14 -2.75 -11.08
C ALA A 72 -0.87 -1.96 -12.38
N LYS A 73 -1.58 -0.83 -12.59
CA LYS A 73 -1.41 0.06 -13.75
C LYS A 73 -0.44 1.22 -13.52
N SER A 74 0.19 1.32 -12.34
CA SER A 74 1.21 2.34 -12.09
C SER A 74 2.51 1.96 -12.77
N GLN A 75 2.91 2.72 -13.79
CA GLN A 75 4.17 2.49 -14.50
C GLN A 75 5.39 2.55 -13.57
N VAL A 76 5.37 3.41 -12.55
CA VAL A 76 6.48 3.50 -11.58
C VAL A 76 6.60 2.21 -10.76
N CYS A 77 5.47 1.64 -10.32
CA CYS A 77 5.49 0.34 -9.63
C CYS A 77 5.92 -0.80 -10.56
N GLN A 78 5.49 -0.77 -11.83
CA GLN A 78 5.92 -1.74 -12.82
C GLN A 78 7.44 -1.69 -13.05
N THR A 79 8.02 -0.50 -13.16
CA THR A 79 9.48 -0.33 -13.27
C THR A 79 10.21 -0.82 -12.02
N MET A 80 9.72 -0.45 -10.83
CA MET A 80 10.30 -0.89 -9.55
C MET A 80 10.34 -2.43 -9.42
N ILE A 81 9.30 -3.13 -9.87
CA ILE A 81 9.26 -4.61 -9.92
C ILE A 81 10.23 -5.14 -10.96
N LYS A 82 10.28 -4.55 -12.17
CA LYS A 82 11.23 -4.96 -13.22
C LYS A 82 12.70 -4.81 -12.80
N GLU A 83 13.00 -3.82 -11.98
CA GLU A 83 14.33 -3.59 -11.39
C GLU A 83 14.66 -4.56 -10.24
N GLY A 84 13.71 -5.40 -9.83
CA GLY A 84 13.91 -6.39 -8.77
C GLY A 84 13.88 -5.81 -7.35
N LYS A 85 13.44 -4.55 -7.16
CA LYS A 85 13.29 -3.94 -5.82
C LYS A 85 12.15 -4.56 -5.02
N VAL A 86 11.10 -5.02 -5.71
CA VAL A 86 9.93 -5.69 -5.13
C VAL A 86 9.55 -6.86 -6.04
N ALA A 87 9.14 -8.00 -5.46
CA ALA A 87 8.83 -9.22 -6.22
C ALA A 87 7.64 -9.05 -7.18
N ASP A 88 6.53 -8.47 -6.69
CA ASP A 88 5.29 -8.26 -7.45
C ASP A 88 4.39 -7.21 -6.79
N MET A 89 3.18 -7.00 -7.33
CA MET A 89 2.21 -6.03 -6.80
C MET A 89 1.65 -6.39 -5.42
N GLU A 90 1.60 -7.68 -5.04
CA GLU A 90 1.12 -8.09 -3.72
C GLU A 90 2.12 -7.78 -2.61
N HIS A 91 3.41 -7.70 -2.94
CA HIS A 91 4.46 -7.38 -1.99
C HIS A 91 4.66 -5.88 -1.76
N LEU A 92 4.04 -5.01 -2.57
CA LEU A 92 4.14 -3.55 -2.43
C LEU A 92 3.72 -3.01 -1.05
N PRO A 93 2.62 -3.47 -0.41
CA PRO A 93 2.26 -3.01 0.93
C PRO A 93 3.33 -3.34 1.98
N SER A 94 3.85 -4.57 1.97
CA SER A 94 4.90 -5.00 2.91
C SER A 94 6.22 -4.28 2.67
N TYR A 95 6.62 -4.13 1.40
CA TYR A 95 7.79 -3.33 1.03
C TYR A 95 7.66 -1.90 1.54
N PHE A 96 6.50 -1.26 1.35
CA PHE A 96 6.30 0.10 1.83
C PHE A 96 6.38 0.21 3.35
N GLY A 97 5.83 -0.75 4.09
CA GLY A 97 5.99 -0.81 5.55
C GLY A 97 7.46 -0.88 5.98
N GLN A 98 8.28 -1.64 5.25
CA GLN A 98 9.73 -1.70 5.47
C GLN A 98 10.40 -0.35 5.17
N GLU A 99 10.05 0.32 4.07
CA GLU A 99 10.59 1.66 3.74
C GLU A 99 10.20 2.70 4.80
N VAL A 100 8.95 2.71 5.27
CA VAL A 100 8.51 3.61 6.34
C VAL A 100 9.27 3.33 7.64
N SER A 101 9.57 2.08 7.96
CA SER A 101 10.36 1.75 9.16
C SER A 101 11.77 2.36 9.15
N LYS A 102 12.35 2.60 7.97
CA LYS A 102 13.64 3.29 7.82
C LYS A 102 13.54 4.79 8.09
N LEU A 103 12.39 5.41 7.82
CA LEU A 103 12.13 6.84 8.08
C LEU A 103 11.79 7.12 9.56
N VAL A 104 11.31 6.11 10.28
CA VAL A 104 10.98 6.21 11.72
C VAL A 104 12.22 6.09 12.60
N LYS A 105 13.28 5.45 12.09
CA LYS A 105 14.51 5.14 12.83
C LYS A 105 15.42 6.36 12.94
#